data_AF-A0A5D0MLF8-F1
#
_entry.id   AF-A0A5D0MLF8-F1
#
_cell.length_a   1.000
_cell.length_b   1.000
_cell.length_c   1.000
_cell.angle_alpha   90.00
_cell.angle_beta   90.00
_cell.angle_gamma   90.00
#
_symmetry.space_group_name_H-M   'P 1'
#
loop_
_entity.id
_entity.type
_entity.pdbx_description
1 polymer ?
#
loop_
_entity_poly.entity_id
_entity_poly.type
_entity_poly.pdbx_seq_one_letter_code
_entity_poly.pdbx_strand_id
1 'polypeptide(L)'
;MKTKILFFMFMLIGGIIGLLIVRNFFLNPVQIAGWKMFWGSFPDAGLISIDTALSSKTFVKSALGFVIGAVVGSYGGIAIYLKIRNI
;
A
#
# COMPACT_ATOMS: atom_id res chain seq x y z
N MET A 1 -4.65 22.16 -11.32
CA MET A 1 -5.45 20.92 -11.12
C MET A 1 -4.68 19.66 -11.54
N LYS A 2 -4.11 19.60 -12.74
CA LYS A 2 -3.35 18.44 -13.27
C LYS A 2 -2.18 17.96 -12.38
N THR A 3 -1.47 18.88 -11.73
CA THR A 3 -0.30 18.59 -10.89
C THR A 3 -0.62 17.92 -9.55
N LYS A 4 -1.77 18.25 -8.94
CA LYS A 4 -2.23 17.58 -7.73
C LYS A 4 -2.60 16.11 -8.01
N ILE A 5 -3.20 15.86 -9.18
CA ILE A 5 -3.55 14.51 -9.64
C ILE A 5 -2.29 13.69 -9.89
N LEU A 6 -1.31 14.25 -10.59
CA LEU A 6 -0.04 13.56 -10.86
C LEU A 6 0.70 13.18 -9.56
N PHE A 7 0.76 14.09 -8.59
CA PHE A 7 1.33 13.80 -7.27
C PHE A 7 0.60 12.66 -6.57
N PHE A 8 -0.73 12.69 -6.57
CA PHE A 8 -1.55 11.65 -5.97
C PHE A 8 -1.34 10.29 -6.65
N MET A 9 -1.18 10.27 -7.98
CA MET A 9 -0.86 9.04 -8.71
C MET A 9 0.50 8.46 -8.30
N PHE A 10 1.54 9.27 -8.16
CA PHE A 10 2.85 8.81 -7.70
C PHE A 10 2.83 8.27 -6.27
N MET A 11 2.06 8.91 -5.39
CA MET A 11 1.84 8.42 -4.03
C MET A 11 1.15 7.04 -4.02
N LEU A 12 0.08 6.85 -4.80
CA LEU A 12 -0.62 5.57 -4.89
C LEU A 12 0.25 4.48 -5.50
N ILE A 13 0.96 4.78 -6.59
CA ILE A 13 1.87 3.83 -7.25
C ILE A 13 2.97 3.41 -6.27
N GLY A 14 3.59 4.36 -5.58
CA GLY A 14 4.61 4.08 -4.56
C GLY A 14 4.06 3.19 -3.44
N GLY A 15 2.85 3.48 -2.96
CA GLY A 15 2.20 2.66 -1.93
C GLY A 15 1.91 1.24 -2.41
N ILE A 16 1.40 1.06 -3.63
CA ILE A 16 1.16 -0.26 -4.23
C ILE A 16 2.47 -1.04 -4.36
N ILE A 17 3.54 -0.40 -4.86
CA ILE A 17 4.85 -1.03 -4.98
C ILE A 17 5.38 -1.46 -3.59
N GLY A 18 5.27 -0.60 -2.58
CA GLY A 18 5.68 -0.92 -1.21
C GLY A 18 4.90 -2.11 -0.64
N LEU A 19 3.60 -2.20 -0.94
CA LEU A 19 2.75 -3.32 -0.53
C LEU A 19 3.17 -4.62 -1.24
N LEU A 20 3.49 -4.58 -2.54
CA LEU A 20 4.00 -5.73 -3.29
C LEU A 20 5.36 -6.21 -2.78
N ILE A 21 6.25 -5.30 -2.42
CA ILE A 21 7.56 -5.65 -1.83
C ILE A 21 7.35 -6.37 -0.50
N VAL A 22 6.53 -5.82 0.40
CA VAL A 22 6.21 -6.50 1.67
C VAL A 22 5.61 -7.87 1.42
N ARG A 23 4.69 -7.99 0.47
CA ARG A 23 4.06 -9.26 0.13
C ARG A 23 5.05 -10.31 -0.35
N ASN A 24 5.99 -9.94 -1.22
CA ASN A 24 6.90 -10.90 -1.84
C ASN A 24 8.11 -11.23 -0.97
N PHE A 25 8.58 -10.30 -0.13
CA PHE A 25 9.83 -10.47 0.63
C PHE A 25 9.63 -10.66 2.14
N PHE A 26 8.53 -10.16 2.73
CA PHE A 26 8.35 -10.08 4.19
C PHE A 26 7.19 -10.92 4.73
N LEU A 27 6.36 -11.50 3.86
CA LEU A 27 5.27 -12.39 4.24
C LEU A 27 5.63 -13.85 3.93
N ASN A 28 5.40 -14.71 4.92
CA ASN A 28 5.55 -16.15 4.74
C ASN A 28 4.36 -16.72 3.94
N PRO A 29 4.50 -17.89 3.27
CA PRO A 29 3.41 -18.51 2.50
C PRO A 29 2.12 -18.70 3.31
N VAL A 30 2.23 -19.01 4.60
CA VAL A 30 1.10 -19.14 5.54
C VAL A 30 0.37 -17.79 5.72
N GLN A 31 1.11 -16.69 5.82
CA GLN A 31 0.54 -15.35 5.95
C GLN A 31 -0.16 -14.91 4.67
N ILE A 32 0.40 -15.26 3.51
CA ILE A 32 -0.21 -15.00 2.20
C ILE A 32 -1.51 -15.81 2.03
N ALA A 33 -1.50 -17.08 2.43
CA ALA A 33 -2.69 -17.94 2.39
C ALA A 33 -3.79 -17.42 3.32
N GLY A 34 -3.46 -17.10 4.58
CA GLY A 34 -4.41 -16.51 5.53
C GLY A 34 -4.97 -15.17 5.05
N TRP A 35 -4.14 -14.34 4.40
CA TRP A 35 -4.58 -13.10 3.78
C TRP A 35 -5.53 -13.32 2.60
N LYS A 36 -5.23 -14.29 1.74
CA LYS A 36 -6.09 -14.64 0.59
C LYS A 36 -7.45 -15.20 1.06
N MET A 37 -7.46 -16.00 2.12
CA MET A 37 -8.70 -16.50 2.73
C MET A 37 -9.50 -15.35 3.35
N PHE A 38 -8.84 -14.47 4.11
CA PHE A 38 -9.47 -13.28 4.71
C PHE A 38 -10.20 -12.43 3.66
N TRP A 39 -9.54 -12.09 2.55
CA TRP A 39 -10.16 -11.29 1.48
C TRP A 39 -11.16 -12.09 0.63
N GLY A 40 -10.94 -13.40 0.47
CA GLY A 40 -11.88 -14.28 -0.22
C GLY A 40 -13.22 -14.43 0.51
N SER A 41 -13.21 -14.31 1.84
CA SER A 41 -14.41 -14.34 2.69
C SER A 41 -15.04 -12.96 2.91
N PHE A 42 -14.40 -11.88 2.46
CA PHE A 42 -14.85 -10.49 2.67
C PHE A 42 -16.23 -10.15 2.07
N PRO A 43 -16.68 -10.74 0.93
CA PRO A 43 -18.03 -10.48 0.39
C PRO A 43 -19.16 -11.02 1.28
N ASP A 44 -18.93 -12.10 2.02
CA ASP A 44 -19.93 -12.76 2.87
C ASP A 44 -19.77 -12.42 4.37
N ALA A 45 -18.57 -12.01 4.79
CA ALA A 45 -18.27 -11.72 6.18
C ALA A 45 -18.51 -10.24 6.49
N GLY A 46 -19.78 -9.85 6.61
CA GLY A 46 -20.21 -8.49 6.93
C GLY A 46 -19.67 -7.89 8.24
N LEU A 47 -18.87 -8.62 9.03
CA LEU A 47 -18.32 -8.17 10.31
C LEU A 47 -16.99 -8.87 10.68
N ILE A 48 -16.03 -9.05 9.76
CA ILE A 48 -14.66 -9.23 10.26
C ILE A 48 -14.24 -7.88 10.84
N SER A 49 -14.22 -7.79 12.17
CA SER A 49 -13.93 -6.55 12.86
C SER A 49 -12.60 -6.00 12.38
N ILE A 50 -12.58 -4.71 12.05
CA ILE A 50 -11.36 -3.98 11.66
C ILE A 50 -10.27 -4.18 12.71
N ASP A 51 -10.63 -4.35 13.98
CA ASP A 51 -9.72 -4.74 15.08
C ASP A 51 -9.01 -6.07 14.84
N THR A 52 -9.72 -7.10 14.36
CA THR A 52 -9.12 -8.39 14.02
C THR A 52 -8.17 -8.24 12.83
N ALA A 53 -8.53 -7.42 11.85
CA ALA A 53 -7.65 -7.12 10.73
C ALA A 53 -6.39 -6.36 11.19
N LEU A 54 -6.53 -5.33 12.03
CA LEU A 54 -5.43 -4.52 12.58
C LEU A 54 -4.54 -5.30 13.54
N SER A 55 -5.07 -6.30 14.24
CA SER A 55 -4.30 -7.23 15.08
C SER A 55 -3.43 -8.19 14.24
N SER A 56 -3.78 -8.39 12.97
CA SER A 56 -3.01 -9.26 12.08
C SER A 56 -1.64 -8.64 11.76
N LYS A 57 -0.57 -9.35 12.15
CA LYS A 57 0.81 -9.00 11.78
C LYS A 57 0.97 -8.83 10.25
N THR A 58 0.18 -9.55 9.46
CA THR A 58 0.17 -9.44 7.99
C THR A 58 -0.39 -8.11 7.52
N PHE A 59 -1.50 -7.66 8.12
CA PHE A 59 -2.12 -6.36 7.83
C PHE A 59 -1.17 -5.22 8.20
N VAL A 60 -0.65 -5.23 9.43
CA VAL A 60 0.24 -4.17 9.92
C VAL A 60 1.49 -4.05 9.07
N LYS A 61 2.14 -5.16 8.72
CA LYS A 61 3.31 -5.15 7.82
C LYS A 61 2.96 -4.57 6.46
N SER A 62 1.83 -4.98 5.88
CA SER A 62 1.40 -4.50 4.56
C SER A 62 1.00 -3.03 4.58
N ALA A 63 0.34 -2.58 5.65
CA ALA A 63 -0.01 -1.18 5.88
C ALA A 63 1.24 -0.31 6.03
N LEU A 64 2.24 -0.76 6.80
CA LEU A 64 3.53 -0.07 6.91
C LEU A 64 4.25 -0.02 5.55
N GLY A 65 4.28 -1.12 4.80
CA GLY A 65 4.83 -1.15 3.44
C GLY A 65 4.16 -0.16 2.50
N PHE A 66 2.84 -0.07 2.57
CA PHE A 66 2.05 0.90 1.80
C PHE A 66 2.38 2.33 2.21
N VAL A 67 2.42 2.64 3.51
CA VAL A 67 2.72 3.99 4.00
C VAL A 67 4.14 4.40 3.61
N ILE A 68 5.14 3.56 3.82
CA ILE A 68 6.53 3.84 3.44
C ILE A 68 6.64 4.01 1.92
N GLY A 69 6.03 3.11 1.15
CA GLY A 69 5.99 3.20 -0.31
C GLY A 69 5.33 4.48 -0.81
N ALA A 70 4.23 4.90 -0.18
CA ALA A 70 3.52 6.13 -0.52
C ALA A 70 4.34 7.39 -0.20
N VAL A 71 5.06 7.39 0.93
CA VAL A 71 5.99 8.46 1.29
C VAL A 71 7.14 8.54 0.28
N VAL A 72 7.78 7.42 -0.05
CA VAL A 72 8.87 7.39 -1.04
C VAL A 72 8.36 7.82 -2.43
N GLY A 73 7.19 7.32 -2.85
CA GLY A 73 6.57 7.70 -4.12
C GLY A 73 6.22 9.18 -4.20
N SER A 74 5.77 9.79 -3.11
CA SER A 74 5.48 11.23 -3.06
C SER A 74 6.74 12.10 -3.13
N TYR A 75 7.85 11.69 -2.51
CA TYR A 75 9.15 12.36 -2.72
C TYR A 75 9.62 12.27 -4.18
N GLY A 76 9.48 11.11 -4.83
CA GLY A 76 9.77 10.95 -6.25
C GLY A 76 8.91 11.85 -7.14
N GLY A 77 7.60 11.91 -6.85
CA GLY A 77 6.66 12.80 -7.53
C GLY A 77 7.00 14.29 -7.37
N ILE A 78 7.45 14.71 -6.19
CA ILE A 78 7.91 16.09 -5.92
C ILE A 78 9.18 16.39 -6.74
N ALA A 79 10.15 15.47 -6.78
CA ALA A 79 11.38 15.67 -7.54
C ALA A 79 11.11 15.84 -9.05
N ILE A 80 10.23 15.00 -9.60
CA ILE A 80 9.79 15.10 -11.01
C ILE A 80 9.05 16.41 -11.24
N TYR A 81 8.15 16.79 -10.32
CA TYR A 81 7.41 18.05 -10.42
C TYR A 81 8.33 19.28 -10.45
N LEU A 82 9.30 19.35 -9.54
CA LEU A 82 10.27 20.44 -9.49
C LEU A 82 11.10 20.51 -10.77
N LYS A 83 11.49 19.35 -11.33
CA LYS A 83 12.24 19.29 -12.60
C LYS A 83 11.43 19.77 -13.79
N ILE A 84 10.14 19.43 -13.88
CA ILE A 84 9.24 19.91 -14.95
C ILE A 84 9.00 21.42 -14.84
N ARG A 85 8.99 22.00 -13.63
CA ARG A 85 8.74 23.43 -13.42
C ARG A 85 9.98 24.32 -13.67
N ASN A 86 11.19 23.77 -13.52
CA ASN A 86 12.46 24.50 -13.70
C ASN A 86 13.02 24.42 -15.13
N ILE A 87 12.26 23.83 -16.07
CA ILE A 87 12.52 23.80 -17.52
C ILE A 87 11.42 24.64 -18.15
#